data_AF-A0A2I1FR42-F1
#
_entry.id   AF-A0A2I1FR42-F1
#
_cell.length_a   1.000
_cell.length_b   1.000
_cell.length_c   1.000
_cell.angle_alpha   90.00
_cell.angle_beta   90.00
_cell.angle_gamma   90.00
#
_symmetry.space_group_name_H-M   'P 1'
#
loop_
_entity.id
_entity.type
_entity.pdbx_description
1 polymer ?
#
loop_
_entity_poly.entity_id
_entity_poly.type
_entity_poly.pdbx_seq_one_letter_code
_entity_poly.pdbx_strand_id
1 'polypeptide(L)'
;MKSLEIIPFESPSKLELYRNLFVEDPFPLMGKIIKSIFEEENKNEPFEFFTWLVNPEEMLRSLRFEIINGWLEGKGCDSSMATLFCDIIQTTYFAQYNLIKLSPYLHYAIKTLCAKNIKALLKITAIAFMKEFVHKFWDSSIQVGKSQLIEFNFLNFKKIGDFNPNQMLIQLNNYMEISNPLIHSLKIYFIRDL
;
A
#
# COMPACT_ATOMS: atom_id res chain seq x y z
N MET A 1 -9.85 -7.77 -19.09
CA MET A 1 -9.38 -7.45 -20.46
C MET A 1 -9.12 -8.76 -21.16
N LYS A 2 -9.79 -9.05 -22.30
CA LYS A 2 -9.70 -10.37 -22.95
C LYS A 2 -8.29 -10.74 -23.42
N SER A 3 -7.39 -9.79 -23.64
CA SER A 3 -6.04 -10.07 -24.17
C SER A 3 -5.11 -10.75 -23.16
N LEU A 4 -5.21 -10.42 -21.87
CA LEU A 4 -4.39 -11.08 -20.84
C LEU A 4 -4.81 -12.55 -20.67
N GLU A 5 -6.09 -12.85 -20.81
CA GLU A 5 -6.66 -14.20 -20.65
C GLU A 5 -6.32 -15.15 -21.81
N ILE A 6 -5.88 -14.63 -22.96
CA ILE A 6 -5.54 -15.44 -24.15
C ILE A 6 -4.18 -16.13 -23.99
N ILE A 7 -3.24 -15.46 -23.32
CA ILE A 7 -1.88 -15.95 -23.16
C ILE A 7 -1.82 -16.78 -21.87
N PRO A 8 -1.36 -18.06 -21.91
CA PRO A 8 -1.26 -18.88 -20.71
C PRO A 8 -0.41 -18.21 -19.63
N PHE A 9 -0.85 -18.31 -18.38
CA PHE A 9 -0.25 -17.64 -17.22
C PHE A 9 1.25 -17.88 -17.11
N GLU A 10 1.69 -19.13 -17.23
CA GLU A 10 3.11 -19.53 -17.16
C GLU A 10 3.89 -19.44 -18.47
N SER A 11 3.30 -18.87 -19.53
CA SER A 11 4.00 -18.79 -20.80
C SER A 11 5.13 -17.74 -20.76
N PRO A 12 6.28 -18.00 -21.40
CA PRO A 12 7.33 -16.99 -21.57
C PRO A 12 6.83 -15.71 -22.23
N SER A 13 5.87 -15.82 -23.16
CA SER A 13 5.24 -14.67 -23.82
C SER A 13 4.50 -13.76 -22.85
N LYS A 14 3.93 -14.30 -21.76
CA LYS A 14 3.30 -13.51 -20.69
C LYS A 14 4.32 -12.68 -19.94
N LEU A 15 5.45 -13.30 -19.59
CA LEU A 15 6.56 -12.62 -18.90
C LEU A 15 7.11 -11.48 -19.77
N GLU A 16 7.29 -11.73 -21.07
CA GLU A 16 7.76 -10.73 -22.02
C GLU A 16 6.76 -9.58 -22.20
N LEU A 17 5.45 -9.87 -22.20
CA LEU A 17 4.42 -8.85 -22.19
C LEU A 17 4.57 -7.93 -20.96
N TYR A 18 4.79 -8.50 -19.77
CA TYR A 18 4.92 -7.71 -18.54
C TYR A 18 6.18 -6.85 -18.54
N ARG A 19 7.30 -7.36 -19.11
CA ARG A 19 8.54 -6.58 -19.27
C ARG A 19 8.33 -5.33 -20.11
N ASN A 20 7.52 -5.43 -21.16
CA ASN A 20 7.31 -4.34 -22.10
C ASN A 20 6.16 -3.40 -21.71
N LEU A 21 5.21 -3.87 -20.89
CA LEU A 21 3.98 -3.14 -20.58
C LEU A 21 4.23 -1.80 -19.87
N PHE A 22 5.22 -1.75 -18.99
CA PHE A 22 5.44 -0.60 -18.12
C PHE A 22 6.50 0.36 -18.66
N VAL A 23 7.18 0.06 -19.77
CA VAL A 23 8.34 0.84 -20.26
C VAL A 23 8.03 2.34 -20.45
N GLU A 24 6.83 2.65 -20.93
CA GLU A 24 6.32 3.98 -21.19
C GLU A 24 5.48 4.54 -20.03
N ASP A 25 5.19 5.83 -20.07
CA ASP A 25 4.29 6.47 -19.11
C ASP A 25 2.87 5.85 -19.13
N PRO A 26 2.14 5.91 -18.00
CA PRO A 26 0.79 5.37 -17.93
C PRO A 26 -0.14 6.01 -18.96
N PHE A 27 -0.88 5.16 -19.67
CA PHE A 27 -1.97 5.58 -20.55
C PHE A 27 -3.34 5.33 -19.88
N PRO A 28 -4.46 5.87 -20.40
CA PRO A 28 -5.75 5.87 -19.71
C PRO A 28 -6.30 4.51 -19.25
N LEU A 29 -5.89 3.40 -19.87
CA LEU A 29 -6.33 2.05 -19.48
C LEU A 29 -5.33 1.33 -18.57
N MET A 30 -4.16 1.92 -18.31
CA MET A 30 -3.09 1.27 -17.55
C MET A 30 -3.54 0.86 -16.15
N GLY A 31 -4.39 1.67 -15.50
CA GLY A 31 -4.87 1.30 -14.17
C GLY A 31 -5.76 0.05 -14.17
N LYS A 32 -6.59 -0.12 -15.21
CA LYS A 32 -7.38 -1.35 -15.38
C LYS A 32 -6.47 -2.55 -15.67
N ILE A 33 -5.38 -2.36 -16.41
CA ILE A 33 -4.42 -3.41 -16.72
C ILE A 33 -3.70 -3.86 -15.45
N ILE A 34 -3.13 -2.93 -14.67
CA ILE A 34 -2.45 -3.23 -13.41
C ILE A 34 -3.39 -3.99 -12.46
N LYS A 35 -4.63 -3.53 -12.33
CA LYS A 35 -5.64 -4.25 -11.52
C LYS A 35 -5.88 -5.67 -12.03
N SER A 36 -6.08 -5.84 -13.34
CA SER A 36 -6.26 -7.18 -13.94
C SER A 36 -5.04 -8.08 -13.74
N ILE A 37 -3.82 -7.53 -13.73
CA ILE A 37 -2.61 -8.29 -13.42
C ILE A 37 -2.68 -8.83 -11.99
N PHE A 38 -2.97 -7.98 -11.00
CA PHE A 38 -3.10 -8.43 -9.61
C PHE A 38 -4.23 -9.46 -9.42
N GLU A 39 -5.36 -9.27 -10.09
CA GLU A 39 -6.48 -10.23 -10.05
C GLU A 39 -6.09 -11.58 -10.66
N GLU A 40 -5.36 -11.58 -11.78
CA GLU A 40 -4.88 -12.78 -12.43
C GLU A 40 -3.81 -13.50 -11.61
N GLU A 41 -2.83 -12.76 -11.05
CA GLU A 41 -1.84 -13.31 -10.12
C GLU A 41 -2.56 -13.96 -8.93
N ASN A 42 -3.47 -13.25 -8.26
CA ASN A 42 -4.15 -13.77 -7.08
C ASN A 42 -5.04 -14.99 -7.36
N LYS A 43 -5.56 -15.12 -8.59
CA LYS A 43 -6.33 -16.28 -9.01
C LYS A 43 -5.46 -17.54 -9.17
N ASN A 44 -4.23 -17.38 -9.66
CA ASN A 44 -3.32 -18.50 -9.92
C ASN A 44 -2.40 -18.80 -8.73
N GLU A 45 -1.90 -17.76 -8.08
CA GLU A 45 -1.04 -17.77 -6.89
C GLU A 45 -1.62 -16.80 -5.85
N PRO A 46 -2.51 -17.28 -4.95
CA PRO A 46 -3.17 -16.42 -3.98
C PRO A 46 -2.19 -15.65 -3.09
N PHE A 47 -2.40 -14.35 -2.97
CA PHE A 47 -1.60 -13.46 -2.13
C PHE A 47 -2.46 -12.37 -1.47
N GLU A 48 -1.93 -11.79 -0.39
CA GLU A 48 -2.51 -10.63 0.25
C GLU A 48 -1.43 -9.57 0.50
N PHE A 49 -1.73 -8.31 0.21
CA PHE A 49 -0.80 -7.21 0.45
C PHE A 49 -0.40 -7.07 1.93
N PHE A 50 -1.30 -7.39 2.87
CA PHE A 50 -0.96 -7.44 4.30
C PHE A 50 0.14 -8.47 4.59
N THR A 51 0.07 -9.63 3.95
CA THR A 51 1.07 -10.69 4.10
C THR A 51 2.43 -10.22 3.59
N TRP A 52 2.50 -9.43 2.53
CA TRP A 52 3.77 -8.84 2.06
C TRP A 52 4.39 -7.88 3.08
N LEU A 53 3.58 -7.10 3.80
CA LEU A 53 4.10 -6.23 4.86
C LEU A 53 4.70 -7.05 6.02
N VAL A 54 4.05 -8.16 6.38
CA VAL A 54 4.50 -9.03 7.48
C VAL A 54 5.69 -9.89 7.07
N ASN A 55 5.62 -10.50 5.90
CA ASN A 55 6.62 -11.38 5.32
C ASN A 55 6.95 -10.95 3.86
N PRO A 56 7.90 -10.01 3.69
CA PRO A 56 8.31 -9.48 2.39
C PRO A 56 8.64 -10.52 1.32
N GLU A 57 9.19 -11.68 1.73
CA GLU A 57 9.63 -12.73 0.81
C GLU A 57 8.46 -13.39 0.05
N GLU A 58 7.24 -13.31 0.59
CA GLU A 58 6.04 -13.86 -0.08
C GLU A 58 5.76 -13.20 -1.43
N MET A 59 6.13 -11.92 -1.57
CA MET A 59 5.98 -11.19 -2.84
C MET A 59 6.90 -11.78 -3.93
N LEU A 60 8.05 -12.35 -3.56
CA LEU A 60 9.04 -12.87 -4.50
C LEU A 60 8.68 -14.26 -5.05
N ARG A 61 7.58 -14.86 -4.59
CA ARG A 61 7.12 -16.16 -5.12
C ARG A 61 6.65 -16.07 -6.57
N SER A 62 6.17 -14.89 -7.00
CA SER A 62 5.76 -14.65 -8.38
C SER A 62 6.87 -13.98 -9.19
N LEU A 63 7.31 -14.67 -10.25
CA LEU A 63 8.24 -14.14 -11.26
C LEU A 63 7.71 -12.84 -11.90
N ARG A 64 6.39 -12.67 -11.95
CA ARG A 64 5.72 -11.50 -12.55
C ARG A 64 5.84 -10.30 -11.63
N PHE A 65 5.76 -10.48 -10.30
CA PHE A 65 6.11 -9.43 -9.34
C PHE A 65 7.60 -9.13 -9.33
N GLU A 66 8.50 -10.10 -9.56
CA GLU A 66 9.92 -9.81 -9.75
C GLU A 66 10.18 -8.90 -10.96
N ILE A 67 9.51 -9.17 -12.09
CA ILE A 67 9.58 -8.32 -13.29
C ILE A 67 9.09 -6.91 -13.00
N ILE A 68 7.93 -6.77 -12.34
CA ILE A 68 7.37 -5.47 -11.96
C ILE A 68 8.32 -4.72 -11.01
N ASN A 69 8.91 -5.42 -10.04
CA ASN A 69 9.90 -4.84 -9.14
C ASN A 69 11.12 -4.31 -9.90
N GLY A 70 11.71 -5.11 -10.80
CA GLY A 70 12.86 -4.68 -11.59
C GLY A 70 12.57 -3.43 -12.42
N TRP A 71 11.35 -3.33 -12.97
CA TRP A 71 10.91 -2.13 -13.68
C TRP A 71 10.80 -0.90 -12.76
N LEU A 72 10.13 -1.06 -11.62
CA LEU A 72 9.92 0.03 -10.65
C LEU A 72 11.25 0.52 -10.05
N GLU A 73 12.19 -0.39 -9.80
CA GLU A 73 13.54 -0.08 -9.31
C GLU A 73 14.33 0.73 -10.35
N GLY A 74 14.23 0.38 -11.64
CA GLY A 74 14.94 1.08 -12.72
C GLY A 74 14.44 2.50 -13.01
N LYS A 75 13.13 2.75 -12.87
CA LYS A 75 12.52 4.08 -13.11
C LYS A 75 12.42 4.96 -11.86
N GLY A 76 12.49 4.35 -10.68
CA GLY A 76 12.33 5.02 -9.40
C GLY A 76 10.87 5.06 -8.92
N CYS A 77 10.72 5.07 -7.59
CA CYS A 77 9.43 5.06 -6.91
C CYS A 77 8.63 6.38 -7.06
N ASP A 78 9.24 7.43 -7.61
CA ASP A 78 8.60 8.74 -7.82
C ASP A 78 8.02 8.90 -9.23
N SER A 79 8.03 7.83 -10.02
CA SER A 79 7.46 7.83 -11.38
C SER A 79 5.93 7.89 -11.39
N SER A 80 5.37 8.36 -12.51
CA SER A 80 3.94 8.36 -12.82
C SER A 80 3.31 6.97 -12.67
N MET A 81 4.01 5.93 -13.13
CA MET A 81 3.58 4.54 -12.99
C MET A 81 3.63 4.06 -11.55
N ALA A 82 4.69 4.36 -10.79
CA ALA A 82 4.77 4.01 -9.38
C ALA A 82 3.64 4.65 -8.57
N THR A 83 3.28 5.90 -8.91
CA THR A 83 2.12 6.60 -8.36
C THR A 83 0.82 5.85 -8.70
N LEU A 84 0.65 5.44 -9.96
CA LEU A 84 -0.53 4.67 -10.37
C LEU A 84 -0.64 3.31 -9.66
N PHE A 85 0.46 2.58 -9.49
CA PHE A 85 0.50 1.37 -8.68
C PHE A 85 0.08 1.65 -7.23
N CYS A 86 0.62 2.71 -6.64
CA CYS A 86 0.28 3.14 -5.28
C CYS A 86 -1.22 3.39 -5.15
N ASP A 87 -1.80 4.17 -6.07
CA ASP A 87 -3.21 4.54 -6.06
C ASP A 87 -4.12 3.32 -6.23
N ILE A 88 -3.76 2.37 -7.09
CA ILE A 88 -4.54 1.14 -7.28
C ILE A 88 -4.49 0.27 -6.03
N ILE A 89 -3.30 0.05 -5.45
CA ILE A 89 -3.13 -0.73 -4.22
C ILE A 89 -3.96 -0.10 -3.10
N GLN A 90 -3.86 1.22 -2.93
CA GLN A 90 -4.62 1.97 -1.93
C GLN A 90 -6.13 1.82 -2.15
N THR A 91 -6.62 2.31 -3.29
CA THR A 91 -8.07 2.51 -3.53
C THR A 91 -8.83 1.23 -3.82
N THR A 92 -8.16 0.19 -4.31
CA THR A 92 -8.79 -1.10 -4.64
C THR A 92 -8.63 -2.12 -3.52
N TYR A 93 -7.47 -2.18 -2.86
CA TYR A 93 -7.15 -3.28 -1.95
C TYR A 93 -7.16 -2.88 -0.48
N PHE A 94 -6.66 -1.68 -0.13
CA PHE A 94 -6.70 -1.24 1.27
C PHE A 94 -7.98 -0.49 1.65
N ALA A 95 -8.60 0.25 0.73
CA ALA A 95 -9.74 1.12 1.02
C ALA A 95 -10.99 0.41 1.56
N GLN A 96 -11.11 -0.89 1.33
CA GLN A 96 -12.18 -1.74 1.85
C GLN A 96 -12.07 -2.02 3.36
N TYR A 97 -10.92 -1.72 3.99
CA TYR A 97 -10.68 -2.00 5.39
C TYR A 97 -10.84 -0.75 6.26
N ASN A 98 -11.35 -0.95 7.47
CA ASN A 98 -11.44 0.10 8.48
C ASN A 98 -10.14 0.22 9.27
N LEU A 99 -10.04 1.28 10.09
CA LEU A 99 -8.86 1.54 10.91
C LEU A 99 -8.50 0.34 11.81
N ILE A 100 -9.48 -0.34 12.43
CA ILE A 100 -9.25 -1.51 13.30
C ILE A 100 -8.47 -2.60 12.57
N LYS A 101 -8.84 -2.90 11.32
CA LYS A 101 -8.18 -3.93 10.52
C LYS A 101 -6.80 -3.49 10.05
N LEU A 102 -6.59 -2.19 9.82
CA LEU A 102 -5.30 -1.65 9.38
C LEU A 102 -4.29 -1.53 10.54
N SER A 103 -4.71 -1.15 11.74
CA SER A 103 -3.82 -0.83 12.86
C SER A 103 -2.78 -1.89 13.22
N PRO A 104 -3.08 -3.21 13.23
CA PRO A 104 -2.07 -4.23 13.52
C PRO A 104 -0.88 -4.23 12.54
N TYR A 105 -1.07 -3.68 11.34
CA TYR A 105 -0.06 -3.67 10.29
C TYR A 105 0.77 -2.38 10.21
N LEU A 106 0.42 -1.37 11.02
CA LEU A 106 1.10 -0.07 11.04
C LEU A 106 2.61 -0.21 11.22
N HIS A 107 3.04 -1.01 12.20
CA HIS A 107 4.47 -1.16 12.50
C HIS A 107 5.25 -1.80 11.35
N TYR A 108 4.65 -2.75 10.63
CA TYR A 108 5.27 -3.40 9.47
C TYR A 108 5.44 -2.43 8.31
N ALA A 109 4.45 -1.58 8.06
CA ALA A 109 4.53 -0.54 7.04
C ALA A 109 5.63 0.48 7.39
N ILE A 110 5.68 0.96 8.63
CA ILE A 110 6.73 1.88 9.11
C ILE A 110 8.12 1.25 8.99
N LYS A 111 8.27 -0.02 9.42
CA LYS A 111 9.52 -0.76 9.28
C LYS A 111 9.97 -0.84 7.82
N THR A 112 9.02 -1.11 6.91
CA THR A 112 9.26 -1.16 5.47
C THR A 112 9.71 0.19 4.93
N LEU A 113 9.05 1.29 5.29
CA LEU A 113 9.45 2.64 4.89
C LEU A 113 10.86 3.04 5.40
N CYS A 114 11.23 2.55 6.58
CA CYS A 114 12.53 2.83 7.20
C CYS A 114 13.66 1.90 6.74
N ALA A 115 13.33 0.76 6.14
CA ALA A 115 14.30 -0.23 5.74
C ALA A 115 15.14 0.22 4.54
N LYS A 116 16.41 -0.17 4.55
CA LYS A 116 17.33 -0.01 3.41
C LYS A 116 17.17 -1.23 2.49
N ASN A 117 17.35 -1.02 1.18
CA ASN A 117 17.35 -2.09 0.17
C ASN A 117 16.06 -2.92 0.12
N ILE A 118 14.89 -2.25 0.17
CA ILE A 118 13.62 -2.93 -0.04
C ILE A 118 13.23 -2.92 -1.52
N LYS A 119 12.49 -3.95 -1.92
CA LYS A 119 11.90 -4.02 -3.26
C LYS A 119 10.92 -2.88 -3.50
N ALA A 120 10.94 -2.31 -4.70
CA ALA A 120 10.16 -1.11 -5.01
C ALA A 120 8.65 -1.33 -4.88
N LEU A 121 8.11 -2.47 -5.31
CA LEU A 121 6.68 -2.79 -5.18
C LEU A 121 6.26 -2.91 -3.71
N LEU A 122 7.11 -3.48 -2.86
CA LEU A 122 6.86 -3.54 -1.42
C LEU A 122 6.88 -2.14 -0.79
N LYS A 123 7.81 -1.28 -1.21
CA LYS A 123 7.84 0.13 -0.78
C LYS A 123 6.54 0.85 -1.14
N ILE A 124 6.11 0.70 -2.38
CA ILE A 124 4.85 1.28 -2.89
C ILE A 124 3.66 0.72 -2.14
N THR A 125 3.66 -0.57 -1.81
CA THR A 125 2.63 -1.22 -0.99
C THR A 125 2.57 -0.58 0.41
N ALA A 126 3.72 -0.36 1.06
CA ALA A 126 3.76 0.31 2.36
C ALA A 126 3.29 1.77 2.28
N ILE A 127 3.65 2.51 1.22
CA ILE A 127 3.14 3.88 1.00
C ILE A 127 1.62 3.87 0.80
N ALA A 128 1.10 2.99 -0.06
CA ALA A 128 -0.32 2.84 -0.33
C ALA A 128 -1.10 2.50 0.95
N PHE A 129 -0.57 1.57 1.76
CA PHE A 129 -1.11 1.25 3.07
C PHE A 129 -1.14 2.49 3.97
N MET A 130 -0.04 3.24 4.06
CA MET A 130 0.02 4.42 4.94
C MET A 130 -0.92 5.54 4.51
N LYS A 131 -1.10 5.77 3.20
CA LYS A 131 -2.08 6.72 2.68
C LYS A 131 -3.50 6.35 3.12
N GLU A 132 -3.86 5.07 2.99
CA GLU A 132 -5.17 4.61 3.42
C GLU A 132 -5.33 4.63 4.94
N PHE A 133 -4.28 4.26 5.69
CA PHE A 133 -4.29 4.34 7.14
C PHE A 133 -4.56 5.77 7.62
N VAL A 134 -3.87 6.77 7.04
CA VAL A 134 -4.08 8.19 7.37
C VAL A 134 -5.52 8.60 7.05
N HIS A 135 -6.01 8.23 5.87
CA HIS A 135 -7.38 8.53 5.47
C HIS A 135 -8.41 7.94 6.46
N LYS A 136 -8.30 6.65 6.79
CA LYS A 136 -9.18 5.99 7.77
C LYS A 136 -9.01 6.53 9.19
N PHE A 137 -7.80 6.97 9.56
CA PHE A 137 -7.52 7.60 10.83
C PHE A 137 -8.33 8.90 10.96
N TRP A 138 -8.25 9.77 9.96
CA TRP A 138 -8.98 11.04 9.96
C TRP A 138 -10.49 10.85 9.85
N ASP A 139 -10.97 9.95 8.99
CA ASP A 139 -12.39 9.60 8.88
C ASP A 139 -12.97 9.09 10.22
N SER A 140 -12.13 8.48 11.06
CA SER A 140 -12.53 7.96 12.37
C SER A 140 -12.39 8.99 13.50
N SER A 141 -11.76 10.14 13.24
CA SER A 141 -11.52 11.19 14.21
C SER A 141 -12.68 12.20 14.24
N ILE A 142 -13.06 12.65 15.43
CA ILE A 142 -13.91 13.83 15.63
C ILE A 142 -12.97 15.00 15.86
N GLN A 143 -12.88 15.92 14.90
CA GLN A 143 -12.21 17.19 15.14
C GLN A 143 -13.09 18.07 16.05
N VAL A 144 -12.84 18.05 17.36
CA VAL A 144 -13.48 18.96 18.32
C VAL A 144 -12.73 20.30 18.35
N GLY A 145 -12.73 21.01 17.22
CA GLY A 145 -12.10 22.34 17.09
C GLY A 145 -10.56 22.35 17.02
N LYS A 146 -10.00 23.49 16.59
CA LYS A 146 -8.57 23.66 16.24
C LYS A 146 -7.57 23.56 17.41
N SER A 147 -8.04 23.41 18.65
CA SER A 147 -7.20 23.51 19.85
C SER A 147 -7.45 22.40 20.89
N GLN A 148 -8.14 21.32 20.53
CA GLN A 148 -8.41 20.21 21.45
C GLN A 148 -7.83 18.89 20.93
N LEU A 149 -7.66 17.96 21.87
CA LEU A 149 -7.15 16.60 21.66
C LEU A 149 -7.90 15.92 20.51
N ILE A 150 -7.20 15.11 19.70
CA ILE A 150 -7.84 14.23 18.72
C ILE A 150 -8.70 13.24 19.51
N GLU A 151 -10.01 13.45 19.49
CA GLU A 151 -10.99 12.49 19.98
C GLU A 151 -11.41 11.61 18.80
N PHE A 152 -11.55 10.30 18.99
CA PHE A 152 -12.15 9.46 17.95
C PHE A 152 -13.65 9.35 18.18
N ASN A 153 -14.40 9.11 17.10
CA ASN A 153 -15.83 8.80 17.21
C ASN A 153 -16.03 7.38 17.76
N PHE A 154 -15.78 7.23 19.07
CA PHE A 154 -15.79 5.95 19.78
C PHE A 154 -17.17 5.29 19.88
N LEU A 155 -18.25 5.98 19.49
CA LEU A 155 -19.59 5.40 19.43
C LEU A 155 -19.69 4.24 18.41
N ASN A 156 -18.83 4.23 17.38
CA ASN A 156 -18.75 3.15 16.40
C ASN A 156 -17.75 2.03 16.76
N PHE A 157 -16.90 2.22 17.78
CA PHE A 157 -15.93 1.22 18.25
C PHE A 157 -16.41 0.42 19.47
N LYS A 158 -17.61 0.71 19.98
CA LYS A 158 -18.27 -0.06 21.05
C LYS A 158 -18.51 -1.50 20.59
N LYS A 159 -17.59 -2.40 20.97
CA LYS A 159 -17.61 -3.88 20.89
C LYS A 159 -16.82 -4.56 19.75
N ILE A 160 -15.58 -4.18 19.46
CA ILE A 160 -14.76 -4.99 18.53
C ILE A 160 -13.34 -5.24 19.07
N GLY A 161 -13.20 -6.29 19.89
CA GLY A 161 -11.92 -6.93 20.23
C GLY A 161 -10.92 -6.12 21.08
N ASP A 162 -9.66 -6.57 21.08
CA ASP A 162 -8.52 -6.02 21.83
C ASP A 162 -7.96 -4.69 21.25
N PHE A 163 -8.70 -4.03 20.35
CA PHE A 163 -8.21 -2.80 19.71
C PHE A 163 -8.17 -1.64 20.71
N ASN A 164 -6.96 -1.18 21.03
CA ASN A 164 -6.73 -0.04 21.91
C ASN A 164 -6.26 1.20 21.12
N PRO A 165 -7.12 2.20 20.91
CA PRO A 165 -6.81 3.39 20.12
C PRO A 165 -5.72 4.25 20.77
N ASN A 166 -5.66 4.30 22.11
CA ASN A 166 -4.63 5.04 22.83
C ASN A 166 -3.26 4.41 22.62
N GLN A 167 -3.18 3.08 22.61
CA GLN A 167 -1.92 2.38 22.29
C GLN A 167 -1.48 2.62 20.85
N MET A 168 -2.42 2.58 19.89
CA MET A 168 -2.13 2.91 18.49
C MET A 168 -1.60 4.34 18.34
N LEU A 169 -2.20 5.32 19.03
CA LEU A 169 -1.73 6.71 19.03
C LEU A 169 -0.32 6.85 19.61
N ILE A 170 -0.04 6.19 20.75
CA ILE A 170 1.29 6.20 21.35
C ILE A 170 2.32 5.61 20.37
N GLN A 171 2.00 4.49 19.73
CA GLN A 171 2.86 3.89 18.71
C GLN A 171 3.08 4.82 17.53
N LEU A 172 2.01 5.43 17.00
CA LEU A 172 2.08 6.38 15.89
C LEU A 172 3.00 7.56 16.25
N ASN A 173 2.82 8.17 17.40
CA ASN A 173 3.67 9.28 17.86
C ASN A 173 5.15 8.85 17.95
N ASN A 174 5.43 7.67 18.50
CA ASN A 174 6.78 7.14 18.56
C ASN A 174 7.38 6.93 17.16
N TYR A 175 6.59 6.45 16.20
CA TYR A 175 7.03 6.30 14.81
C TYR A 175 7.29 7.64 14.14
N MET A 176 6.51 8.67 14.46
CA MET A 176 6.74 10.01 13.95
C MET A 176 8.09 10.56 14.42
N GLU A 177 8.60 10.21 15.60
CA GLU A 177 9.93 10.67 16.04
C GLU A 177 11.11 10.06 15.26
N ILE A 178 10.87 9.07 14.38
CA ILE A 178 11.94 8.46 13.57
C ILE A 178 12.49 9.49 12.56
N SER A 179 13.81 9.70 12.61
CA SER A 179 14.53 10.52 11.63
C SER A 179 14.70 9.74 10.30
N ASN A 180 13.69 9.82 9.44
CA ASN A 180 13.69 9.24 8.10
C ASN A 180 12.91 10.15 7.12
N PRO A 181 13.39 10.39 5.89
CA PRO A 181 12.72 11.26 4.92
C PRO A 181 11.27 10.87 4.60
N LEU A 182 10.96 9.57 4.51
CA LEU A 182 9.59 9.11 4.22
C LEU A 182 8.68 9.26 5.44
N ILE A 183 9.22 9.14 6.65
CA ILE A 183 8.48 9.46 7.87
C ILE A 183 8.22 10.96 7.95
N HIS A 184 9.18 11.80 7.55
CA HIS A 184 8.94 13.24 7.44
C HIS A 184 7.84 13.57 6.43
N SER A 185 7.87 12.97 5.23
CA SER A 185 6.79 13.11 4.24
C SER A 185 5.44 12.62 4.78
N LEU A 186 5.43 11.52 5.54
CA LEU A 186 4.22 11.01 6.19
C LEU A 186 3.65 12.01 7.21
N LYS A 187 4.49 12.67 8.03
CA LYS A 187 4.03 13.73 8.94
C LYS A 187 3.30 14.84 8.18
N ILE A 188 3.89 15.31 7.08
CA ILE A 188 3.29 16.33 6.23
C ILE A 188 1.96 15.83 5.66
N TYR A 189 1.90 14.57 5.23
CA TYR A 189 0.69 13.94 4.71
C TYR A 189 -0.44 13.91 5.76
N PHE A 190 -0.13 13.54 7.01
CA PHE A 190 -1.09 13.61 8.12
C PHE A 190 -1.65 15.03 8.31
N ILE A 191 -0.81 16.06 8.23
CA ILE A 191 -1.23 17.47 8.41
C ILE A 191 -2.07 17.97 7.23
N ARG A 192 -1.75 17.53 6.01
CA ARG A 192 -2.45 17.96 4.79
C ARG A 192 -3.89 17.43 4.74
N ASP A 193 -4.11 16.22 5.22
CA ASP A 193 -5.43 15.57 5.22
C ASP A 193 -6.29 15.97 6.46
N LEU A 194 -5.86 17.00 7.20
CA LEU A 194 -6.48 17.55 8.41
C LEU A 194 -7.39 18.74 8.07
#